data_AF-A0A914R247-F1
#
_entry.id   AF-A0A914R247-F1
#
_cell.length_a   1.000
_cell.length_b   1.000
_cell.length_c   1.000
_cell.angle_alpha   90.00
_cell.angle_beta   90.00
_cell.angle_gamma   90.00
#
_symmetry.space_group_name_H-M   'P 1'
#
loop_
_entity.id
_entity.type
_entity.pdbx_description
1 polymer ?
#
loop_
_entity_poly.entity_id
_entity_poly.type
_entity_poly.pdbx_seq_one_letter_code
_entity_poly.pdbx_strand_id
1 'polypeptide(L)'
;MRMLFKDDYPSTPPKCKFDPPLFHPNVYPSGTVCLSILDENKDWKATITIRELLLGIQDLLDNPNVEDPAQADAYQIYCQNRVEYEKRVRRQARQFATEIVSPAMNGGDGAQH
;
A
#
# COMPACT_ATOMS: atom_id res chain seq x y z
N MET A 1 2.69 -4.85 4.23
CA MET A 1 1.31 -4.34 4.18
C MET A 1 0.54 -4.86 5.40
N ARG A 2 -0.35 -4.06 5.97
CA ARG A 2 -1.25 -4.44 7.07
C ARG A 2 -2.71 -4.32 6.60
N MET A 3 -3.53 -5.29 6.97
CA MET A 3 -4.99 -5.26 6.79
C MET A 3 -5.66 -5.12 8.15
N LEU A 4 -6.54 -4.14 8.30
CA LEU A 4 -7.26 -3.87 9.54
C LEU A 4 -8.74 -4.14 9.31
N PHE A 5 -9.28 -5.10 10.07
CA PHE A 5 -10.68 -5.48 10.04
C PHE A 5 -11.40 -4.82 11.21
N LYS A 6 -12.60 -4.29 10.95
CA LYS A 6 -13.53 -3.85 12.00
C LYS A 6 -14.39 -5.05 12.45
N ASP A 7 -15.04 -4.91 13.59
CA ASP A 7 -15.94 -5.93 14.16
C ASP A 7 -17.14 -6.26 13.25
N ASP A 8 -17.50 -5.35 12.34
CA ASP A 8 -18.62 -5.49 11.40
C ASP A 8 -18.23 -6.09 10.04
N TYR A 9 -16.98 -6.51 9.85
CA TYR A 9 -16.57 -7.28 8.67
C TYR A 9 -17.39 -8.58 8.57
N PRO A 10 -17.93 -8.96 7.38
CA PRO A 10 -17.66 -8.41 6.06
C PRO A 10 -18.62 -7.30 5.58
N SER A 11 -19.46 -6.75 6.46
CA SER A 11 -20.37 -5.65 6.08
C SER A 11 -19.59 -4.41 5.64
N THR A 12 -18.45 -4.13 6.30
CA THR A 12 -17.48 -3.11 5.86
C THR A 12 -16.19 -3.74 5.31
N PRO A 13 -15.51 -3.09 4.35
CA PRO A 13 -14.23 -3.58 3.84
C PRO A 13 -13.13 -3.45 4.90
N PRO A 14 -12.07 -4.28 4.84
CA PRO A 14 -10.86 -4.04 5.62
C PRO A 14 -10.16 -2.77 5.12
N LYS A 15 -9.48 -2.06 6.02
CA LYS A 15 -8.54 -1.00 5.62
C LYS A 15 -7.19 -1.62 5.29
N CYS A 16 -6.68 -1.34 4.08
CA CYS A 16 -5.37 -1.81 3.63
C CYS A 16 -4.34 -0.69 3.67
N LYS A 17 -3.20 -0.95 4.30
CA LYS A 17 -2.16 0.06 4.51
C LYS A 17 -0.76 -0.49 4.22
N PHE A 18 0.01 0.21 3.40
CA PHE A 18 1.46 0.02 3.30
C PHE A 18 2.17 0.74 4.44
N ASP A 19 3.10 0.05 5.06
CA ASP A 19 3.93 0.59 6.12
C ASP A 19 5.34 -0.02 5.98
N PRO A 20 6.34 0.77 5.58
CA PRO A 20 6.26 2.20 5.22
C PRO A 20 5.36 2.51 3.99
N PRO A 21 4.86 3.75 3.83
CA PRO A 21 4.03 4.15 2.67
C PRO A 21 4.73 4.01 1.32
N LEU A 22 3.99 3.63 0.28
CA LEU A 22 4.51 3.54 -1.08
C LEU A 22 4.38 4.87 -1.83
N PHE A 23 5.37 5.18 -2.68
CA PHE A 23 5.26 6.26 -3.66
C PHE A 23 4.44 5.76 -4.85
N HIS A 24 3.11 5.98 -4.81
CA HIS A 24 2.18 5.44 -5.80
C HIS A 24 0.96 6.35 -5.98
N PRO A 25 0.41 6.54 -7.21
CA PRO A 25 -0.71 7.44 -7.45
C PRO A 25 -1.94 7.13 -6.59
N ASN A 26 -2.23 5.85 -6.32
CA ASN A 26 -3.40 5.40 -5.54
C ASN A 26 -3.09 4.95 -4.11
N VAL A 27 -1.94 5.35 -3.54
CA VAL A 27 -1.64 5.13 -2.12
C VAL A 27 -1.50 6.49 -1.46
N TYR A 28 -2.29 6.77 -0.44
CA TYR A 28 -2.18 8.03 0.31
C TYR A 28 -0.81 8.14 0.99
N PRO A 29 -0.32 9.36 1.30
CA PRO A 29 0.91 9.54 2.07
C PRO A 29 0.90 8.83 3.44
N SER A 30 -0.30 8.58 3.99
CA SER A 30 -0.48 7.79 5.20
C SER A 30 -0.13 6.31 5.01
N GLY A 31 -0.10 5.81 3.77
CA GLY A 31 0.05 4.41 3.39
C GLY A 31 -1.26 3.71 3.04
N THR A 32 -2.42 4.34 3.29
CA THR A 32 -3.73 3.75 2.98
C THR A 32 -3.91 3.59 1.47
N VAL A 33 -4.40 2.43 1.03
CA VAL A 33 -4.70 2.16 -0.39
C VAL A 33 -6.06 2.76 -0.77
N CYS A 34 -6.11 3.49 -1.87
CA CYS A 34 -7.35 3.96 -2.49
C CYS A 34 -7.72 3.00 -3.63
N LEU A 35 -8.72 2.14 -3.39
CA LEU A 35 -9.27 1.22 -4.38
C LEU A 35 -10.78 1.14 -4.14
N SER A 36 -11.59 1.14 -5.20
CA SER A 36 -13.06 1.21 -5.05
C SER A 36 -13.65 0.02 -4.29
N ILE A 37 -13.07 -1.18 -4.41
CA ILE A 37 -13.45 -2.37 -3.62
C ILE A 37 -12.97 -2.31 -2.16
N LEU A 38 -12.25 -1.27 -1.75
CA LEU A 38 -11.90 -0.98 -0.34
C LEU A 38 -12.76 0.15 0.24
N ASP A 39 -13.72 0.68 -0.52
CA ASP A 39 -14.59 1.78 -0.12
C ASP A 39 -16.03 1.26 0.05
N GLU A 40 -16.56 1.44 1.27
CA GLU A 40 -17.91 1.00 1.65
C GLU A 40 -19.03 1.69 0.85
N ASN A 41 -18.74 2.85 0.25
CA ASN A 41 -19.70 3.63 -0.54
C ASN A 41 -19.54 3.45 -2.06
N LYS A 42 -18.60 2.60 -2.50
CA LYS A 42 -18.34 2.32 -3.93
C LYS A 42 -18.61 0.85 -4.26
N ASP A 43 -17.57 0.06 -4.49
CA ASP A 43 -17.69 -1.27 -5.09
C ASP A 43 -17.55 -2.42 -4.08
N TRP A 44 -17.44 -2.12 -2.78
CA TRP A 44 -17.38 -3.16 -1.76
C TRP A 44 -18.62 -4.05 -1.77
N LYS A 45 -18.39 -5.36 -1.69
CA LYS A 45 -19.43 -6.37 -1.48
C LYS A 45 -18.89 -7.37 -0.47
N ALA A 46 -19.73 -7.78 0.49
CA ALA A 46 -19.36 -8.77 1.50
C ALA A 46 -18.94 -10.14 0.93
N THR A 47 -19.21 -10.38 -0.36
CA THR A 47 -18.77 -11.57 -1.10
C THR A 47 -17.33 -11.48 -1.63
N ILE A 48 -16.71 -10.30 -1.62
CA ILE A 48 -15.33 -10.12 -2.07
C ILE A 48 -14.39 -10.79 -1.08
N THR A 49 -13.66 -11.77 -1.58
CA THR A 49 -12.69 -12.54 -0.80
C THR A 49 -11.40 -11.74 -0.59
N ILE A 50 -10.63 -12.11 0.44
CA ILE A 50 -9.29 -11.54 0.65
C ILE A 50 -8.38 -11.77 -0.55
N ARG A 51 -8.53 -12.91 -1.25
CA ARG A 51 -7.77 -13.21 -2.47
C ARG A 51 -8.07 -12.20 -3.58
N GLU A 52 -9.34 -11.96 -3.87
CA GLU A 52 -9.75 -10.99 -4.89
C GLU A 52 -9.29 -9.57 -4.54
N LEU A 53 -9.37 -9.21 -3.27
CA LEU A 53 -8.89 -7.92 -2.78
C LEU A 53 -7.38 -7.76 -2.95
N LEU A 54 -6.58 -8.77 -2.61
CA LEU A 54 -5.12 -8.73 -2.81
C LEU A 54 -4.75 -8.71 -4.29
N LEU A 55 -5.48 -9.43 -5.15
CA LEU A 55 -5.28 -9.37 -6.60
C LEU A 55 -5.63 -7.99 -7.16
N GLY A 56 -6.72 -7.38 -6.69
CA GLY A 56 -7.09 -6.01 -7.08
C GLY A 56 -6.05 -4.97 -6.64
N ILE A 57 -5.47 -5.12 -5.46
CA ILE A 57 -4.36 -4.26 -5.01
C ILE A 57 -3.11 -4.49 -5.87
N GLN A 58 -2.77 -5.73 -6.20
CA GLN A 58 -1.64 -6.03 -7.07
C GLN A 58 -1.83 -5.39 -8.45
N ASP A 59 -3.00 -5.59 -9.07
CA ASP A 59 -3.32 -4.96 -10.35
C ASP A 59 -3.28 -3.44 -10.28
N LEU A 60 -3.79 -2.82 -9.21
CA LEU A 60 -3.70 -1.37 -8.99
C LEU A 60 -2.25 -0.86 -8.92
N LEU A 61 -1.33 -1.66 -8.35
CA LEU A 61 0.10 -1.29 -8.27
C LEU A 61 0.79 -1.33 -9.64
N ASP A 62 0.39 -2.26 -10.51
CA ASP A 62 0.91 -2.38 -11.87
C ASP A 62 0.23 -1.37 -12.82
N ASN A 63 -1.07 -1.15 -12.62
CA ASN A 63 -1.97 -0.33 -13.43
C ASN A 63 -2.66 0.76 -12.58
N PRO A 64 -1.96 1.87 -12.25
CA PRO A 64 -2.54 2.95 -11.47
C PRO A 64 -3.82 3.55 -12.08
N ASN A 65 -4.84 3.77 -11.24
CA ASN A 65 -6.05 4.48 -11.63
C ASN A 65 -5.81 5.99 -11.61
N VAL A 66 -5.62 6.59 -12.78
CA VAL A 66 -5.36 8.05 -12.93
C VAL A 66 -6.58 8.93 -12.70
N GLU A 67 -7.79 8.36 -12.71
CA GLU A 67 -9.04 9.11 -12.51
C GLU A 67 -9.33 9.40 -11.04
N ASP A 68 -8.73 8.63 -10.11
CA ASP A 68 -8.92 8.79 -8.66
C ASP A 68 -7.56 8.74 -7.90
N PRO A 69 -6.68 9.75 -8.11
CA PRO A 69 -5.37 9.77 -7.49
C PRO A 69 -5.44 10.14 -6.00
N ALA A 70 -4.78 9.34 -5.17
CA ALA A 70 -4.61 9.57 -3.73
C ALA A 70 -3.34 10.38 -3.38
N GLN A 71 -2.32 10.36 -4.25
CA GLN A 71 -1.06 11.07 -4.03
C GLN A 71 -0.69 11.91 -5.26
N ALA A 72 -0.83 13.24 -5.12
CA ALA A 72 -0.65 14.21 -6.20
C ALA A 72 0.76 14.14 -6.84
N ASP A 73 1.82 14.11 -6.03
CA ASP A 73 3.20 14.09 -6.54
C ASP A 73 3.50 12.82 -7.36
N ALA A 74 3.02 11.65 -6.91
CA ALA A 74 3.19 10.42 -7.65
C ALA A 74 2.39 10.44 -8.94
N TYR A 75 1.14 10.92 -8.89
CA TYR A 75 0.28 11.09 -10.06
C TYR A 75 0.91 12.02 -11.11
N GLN A 76 1.36 13.21 -10.71
CA GLN A 76 1.94 14.19 -11.63
C GLN A 76 3.17 13.62 -12.36
N ILE A 77 4.10 13.00 -11.62
CA ILE A 77 5.31 12.42 -12.23
C ILE A 77 4.94 11.19 -13.08
N TYR A 78 3.99 10.37 -12.66
CA TYR A 78 3.50 9.23 -13.44
C TYR A 78 2.98 9.65 -14.82
N CYS A 79 2.24 10.76 -14.89
CA CYS A 79 1.68 11.30 -16.12
C CYS A 79 2.69 12.07 -16.98
N GLN A 80 3.59 12.84 -16.36
CA GLN A 80 4.51 13.74 -17.08
C GLN A 80 5.85 13.11 -17.42
N ASN A 81 6.36 12.20 -16.58
CA ASN A 81 7.69 11.61 -16.73
C ASN A 81 7.73 10.19 -16.14
N ARG A 82 7.27 9.22 -16.94
CA ARG A 82 7.22 7.81 -16.54
C ARG A 82 8.59 7.24 -16.15
N VAL A 83 9.66 7.67 -16.83
CA VAL A 83 11.03 7.21 -16.54
C VAL A 83 11.46 7.62 -15.13
N GLU A 84 11.21 8.87 -14.74
CA GLU A 84 11.52 9.34 -13.38
C GLU A 84 10.62 8.66 -12.33
N TYR A 85 9.33 8.46 -12.61
CA TYR A 85 8.42 7.70 -11.74
C TYR A 85 9.00 6.31 -11.44
N GLU A 86 9.34 5.55 -12.48
CA GLU A 86 9.90 4.20 -12.32
C GLU A 86 11.24 4.21 -11.59
N LYS A 87 12.09 5.22 -11.83
CA LYS A 87 13.36 5.36 -11.11
C LYS A 87 13.15 5.56 -9.62
N ARG A 88 12.14 6.35 -9.21
CA ARG A 88 11.78 6.55 -7.80
C ARG A 88 11.21 5.28 -7.18
N VAL A 89 10.28 4.61 -7.86
CA VAL A 89 9.69 3.34 -7.40
C VAL A 89 10.78 2.27 -7.23
N ARG A 90 11.66 2.08 -8.22
CA ARG A 90 12.78 1.12 -8.12
C ARG A 90 13.73 1.45 -6.98
N ARG A 91 14.01 2.73 -6.73
CA ARG A 91 14.84 3.16 -5.59
C ARG A 91 14.17 2.82 -4.26
N GLN A 92 12.89 3.13 -4.13
CA GLN A 92 12.12 2.82 -2.92
C GLN A 92 12.04 1.31 -2.67
N ALA A 93 11.76 0.52 -3.70
CA ALA A 93 11.70 -0.94 -3.60
C ALA A 93 13.03 -1.54 -3.09
N ARG A 94 14.17 -1.01 -3.56
CA ARG A 94 15.50 -1.42 -3.08
C ARG A 94 15.72 -1.09 -1.61
N GLN A 95 15.31 0.11 -1.17
CA GLN A 95 15.43 0.52 0.23
C GLN A 95 14.63 -0.40 1.16
N PHE A 96 13.38 -0.71 0.80
CA PHE A 96 12.55 -1.59 1.61
C PHE A 96 13.04 -3.03 1.60
N ALA A 97 13.59 -3.51 0.48
CA ALA A 97 14.22 -4.84 0.44
C ALA A 97 15.42 -4.92 1.40
N THR A 98 16.25 -3.88 1.50
CA THR A 98 17.40 -3.87 2.43
C THR A 98 16.99 -3.80 3.90
N GLU A 99 15.88 -3.13 4.21
CA GLU A 99 15.33 -3.03 5.58
C GLU A 99 14.69 -4.35 6.03
N ILE A 100 14.01 -5.07 5.14
CA ILE A 100 13.39 -6.38 5.45
C ILE A 100 14.44 -7.48 5.68
N VAL A 101 15.60 -7.38 5.03
CA VAL A 101 16.66 -8.40 5.08
C VAL A 101 17.66 -8.15 6.23
N SER A 102 17.59 -6.99 6.90
CA SER A 102 18.37 -6.73 8.11
C SER A 102 17.57 -7.24 9.32
N PRO A 103 17.92 -8.39 9.94
CA PRO A 103 17.18 -8.88 11.09
C PRO A 103 17.32 -7.87 12.23
N ALA A 104 16.30 -7.80 13.08
CA ALA A 104 16.35 -7.12 14.37
C ALA A 104 17.55 -7.61 15.21
N MET A 105 18.70 -6.96 15.04
CA MET A 105 19.88 -7.09 15.90
C MET A 105 19.81 -5.95 16.91
N ASN A 106 18.91 -6.07 17.89
CA ASN A 106 19.01 -5.39 19.19
C ASN A 106 18.02 -6.03 20.17
N GLY A 107 18.41 -7.19 20.67
CA GLY A 107 17.85 -7.84 21.85
C GLY A 107 18.97 -8.62 22.51
N GLY A 108 19.90 -7.91 23.15
CA GLY A 108 21.03 -8.48 23.88
C GLY A 108 21.06 -7.88 25.27
N ASP A 109 20.90 -8.75 26.26
CA ASP A 109 20.75 -8.50 27.69
C ASP A 109 21.76 -7.50 28.28
N GLY A 110 21.21 -6.55 29.04
CA GLY A 110 21.94 -5.76 30.03
C GLY A 110 21.48 -6.11 31.45
N ALA A 111 21.59 -7.38 31.84
CA ALA A 111 21.63 -7.74 33.25
C ALA A 111 23.05 -7.53 33.75
N GLN A 112 23.28 -6.45 34.50
CA GLN A 112 24.48 -6.29 35.32
C GLN A 112 24.08 -6.06 36.78
N HIS A 113 24.92 -6.67 37.62
CA HIS A 113 24.87 -6.89 39.07
C HIS A 113 24.30 -5.76 39.94
#